data_AF-A0A2S7QNN5-F1
#
_entry.id   AF-A0A2S7QNN5-F1
#
_cell.length_a   1.000
_cell.length_b   1.000
_cell.length_c   1.000
_cell.angle_alpha   90.00
_cell.angle_beta   90.00
_cell.angle_gamma   90.00
#
_symmetry.space_group_name_H-M   'P 1'
#
loop_
_entity.id
_entity.type
_entity.pdbx_description
1 polymer ?
#
loop_
_entity_poly.entity_id
_entity_poly.type
_entity_poly.pdbx_seq_one_letter_code
_entity_poly.pdbx_strand_id
1 'polypeptide(L)'
;MFRRHLLRTGYTSWQKSCVRFRPDVVHSPKHEPSPITPRSFSKSTVILSSVASALVSLGLGYSYISYTNQTHSRLFGTPIKYAEPTVMLQAIKEIAKELGDEAVSYDSDELLRHSYSEWSTSNSKTRPMAVVYPANTEDVVKIAHICFKYKVPMIPFGAGSSVEGHISTPLSGVSIDFAKMDRIVQFNPDE
;
A
#
# COMPACT_ATOMS: atom_id res chain seq x y z
N MET A 1 -10.11 46.77 18.25
CA MET A 1 -11.42 47.36 17.90
C MET A 1 -12.48 46.29 18.11
N PHE A 2 -13.10 46.31 19.28
CA PHE A 2 -14.20 45.42 19.70
C PHE A 2 -15.49 45.87 19.01
N ARG A 3 -16.29 44.98 18.43
CA ARG A 3 -17.76 45.09 18.49
C ARG A 3 -18.49 43.79 18.11
N ARG A 4 -19.21 43.28 19.10
CA ARG A 4 -20.34 42.34 19.01
C ARG A 4 -21.57 43.06 18.43
N HIS A 5 -22.44 42.33 17.72
CA HIS A 5 -23.88 42.57 17.56
C HIS A 5 -24.54 41.17 17.53
N LEU A 6 -25.19 40.68 18.61
CA LEU A 6 -26.61 40.86 18.97
C LEU A 6 -27.56 40.54 17.80
N LEU A 7 -28.14 39.32 17.74
CA LEU A 7 -29.42 38.90 18.33
C LEU A 7 -30.60 39.85 18.00
N ARG A 8 -31.60 39.36 17.25
CA ARG A 8 -32.96 39.08 17.75
C ARG A 8 -33.99 38.85 16.63
N THR A 9 -34.76 37.78 16.80
CA THR A 9 -36.23 37.64 16.64
C THR A 9 -36.91 37.96 15.30
N GLY A 10 -37.70 36.99 14.84
CA GLY A 10 -38.80 37.20 13.90
C GLY A 10 -39.90 36.15 14.11
N TYR A 11 -40.82 36.44 15.05
CA TYR A 11 -42.06 35.71 15.29
C TYR A 11 -43.17 36.49 14.57
N THR A 12 -43.88 35.87 13.61
CA THR A 12 -45.09 36.44 12.98
C THR A 12 -46.08 35.30 12.80
N SER A 13 -47.06 35.11 13.70
CA SER A 13 -48.35 35.81 13.73
C SER A 13 -49.15 35.65 12.44
N TRP A 14 -49.93 34.58 12.33
CA TRP A 14 -51.15 34.59 11.51
C TRP A 14 -52.25 33.89 12.28
N GLN A 15 -53.10 34.72 12.88
CA GLN A 15 -54.33 34.34 13.54
C GLN A 15 -55.48 34.91 12.71
N LYS A 16 -56.54 34.13 12.58
CA LYS A 16 -57.92 34.48 12.20
C LYS A 16 -58.27 34.37 10.71
N SER A 17 -58.95 33.27 10.38
CA SER A 17 -60.26 33.38 9.74
C SER A 17 -61.17 32.27 10.27
N CYS A 18 -62.32 32.69 10.81
CA CYS A 18 -63.36 31.83 11.37
C CYS A 18 -64.28 31.31 10.28
N VAL A 19 -64.58 30.00 10.27
CA VAL A 19 -65.87 29.49 9.81
C VAL A 19 -66.36 28.45 10.79
N ARG A 20 -67.58 28.69 11.30
CA ARG A 20 -68.29 27.88 12.29
C ARG A 20 -68.91 26.68 11.59
N PHE A 21 -68.25 25.53 11.63
CA PHE A 21 -68.81 24.26 11.17
C PHE A 21 -69.37 23.49 12.38
N ARG A 22 -70.67 23.21 12.37
CA ARG A 22 -71.31 22.28 13.31
C ARG A 22 -70.88 20.86 12.94
N PRO A 23 -70.36 20.04 13.85
CA PRO A 23 -70.15 18.63 13.55
C PRO A 23 -71.51 17.91 13.60
N ASP A 24 -71.96 17.40 12.45
CA ASP A 24 -72.95 16.33 12.43
C ASP A 24 -72.32 15.09 13.06
N VAL A 25 -72.84 14.67 14.21
CA VAL A 25 -72.40 13.48 14.92
C VAL A 25 -72.99 12.27 14.21
N VAL A 26 -72.31 11.78 13.17
CA VAL A 26 -72.58 10.47 12.57
C VAL A 26 -72.00 9.41 13.51
N HIS A 27 -72.86 8.69 14.23
CA HIS A 27 -72.48 7.51 15.00
C HIS A 27 -72.01 6.41 14.05
N SER A 28 -70.69 6.29 13.86
CA SER A 28 -70.09 5.07 13.30
C SER A 28 -70.18 3.94 14.34
N PRO A 29 -70.54 2.70 13.94
CA PRO A 29 -70.55 1.56 14.83
C PRO A 29 -69.14 1.35 15.40
N LYS A 30 -69.05 1.13 16.71
CA LYS A 30 -67.81 0.82 17.42
C LYS A 30 -67.19 -0.44 16.78
N HIS A 31 -66.15 -0.27 15.99
CA HIS A 31 -65.33 -1.39 15.55
C HIS A 31 -64.50 -1.82 16.76
N GLU A 32 -64.92 -2.91 17.39
CA GLU A 32 -64.18 -3.51 18.50
C GLU A 32 -62.82 -3.97 17.95
N PRO A 33 -61.68 -3.48 18.50
CA PRO A 33 -60.38 -3.96 18.07
C PRO A 33 -60.26 -5.43 18.47
N SER A 34 -60.05 -6.29 17.48
CA SER A 34 -59.76 -7.70 17.71
C SER A 34 -58.56 -7.83 18.66
N PRO A 35 -58.58 -8.77 19.60
CA PRO A 35 -57.52 -8.90 20.59
C PRO A 35 -56.19 -9.16 19.89
N ILE A 36 -55.24 -8.24 20.08
CA ILE A 36 -53.86 -8.42 19.65
C ILE A 36 -53.26 -9.48 20.59
N THR A 37 -53.23 -10.73 20.13
CA THR A 37 -52.56 -11.80 20.88
C THR A 37 -51.06 -11.53 20.85
N PRO A 38 -50.35 -11.52 21.99
CA PRO A 38 -48.90 -11.41 21.98
C PRO A 38 -48.34 -12.64 21.27
N ARG A 39 -47.60 -12.45 20.17
CA ARG A 39 -46.89 -13.54 19.50
C ARG A 39 -45.85 -14.09 20.48
N SER A 40 -46.18 -15.22 21.11
CA SER A 40 -45.24 -15.98 21.93
C SER A 40 -44.27 -16.71 20.98
N PHE A 41 -43.06 -16.16 20.84
CA PHE A 41 -42.03 -16.82 20.05
C PHE A 41 -41.45 -17.96 20.89
N SER A 42 -41.60 -19.19 20.38
CA SER A 42 -40.94 -20.34 20.97
C SER A 42 -39.44 -20.09 21.05
N LYS A 43 -38.79 -20.49 22.15
CA LYS A 43 -37.34 -20.36 22.36
C LYS A 43 -36.57 -20.93 21.15
N SER A 44 -37.08 -22.00 20.53
CA SER A 44 -36.51 -22.61 19.34
C SER A 44 -36.52 -21.70 18.11
N THR A 45 -37.57 -20.89 17.92
CA THR A 45 -37.67 -19.94 16.80
C THR A 45 -36.65 -18.80 16.94
N VAL A 46 -36.42 -18.33 18.17
CA VAL A 46 -35.43 -17.29 18.47
C VAL A 46 -34.01 -17.81 18.27
N ILE A 47 -33.74 -19.05 18.71
CA ILE A 47 -32.44 -19.70 18.49
C ILE A 47 -32.20 -19.88 16.99
N LEU A 48 -33.19 -20.40 16.25
CA LEU A 48 -33.03 -20.66 14.81
C LEU A 48 -32.78 -19.38 14.00
N SER A 49 -33.46 -18.28 14.30
CA SER A 49 -33.25 -17.01 13.59
C SER A 49 -31.90 -16.37 13.90
N SER A 50 -31.41 -16.49 15.14
CA SER A 50 -30.09 -15.99 15.53
C SER A 50 -28.95 -16.75 14.83
N VAL A 51 -29.06 -18.08 14.76
CA VAL A 51 -28.08 -18.94 14.07
C VAL A 51 -28.11 -18.67 12.57
N ALA A 52 -29.29 -18.55 11.96
CA ALA A 52 -29.42 -18.24 10.54
C ALA A 52 -28.78 -16.88 10.20
N SER A 53 -29.02 -15.86 11.02
CA SER A 53 -28.44 -14.52 10.83
C SER A 53 -26.92 -14.52 10.97
N ALA A 54 -26.39 -15.29 11.92
CA ALA A 54 -24.95 -15.45 12.11
C ALA A 54 -24.29 -16.15 10.92
N LEU A 55 -24.90 -17.22 10.39
CA LEU A 55 -24.39 -17.95 9.23
C LEU A 55 -24.39 -17.08 7.96
N VAL A 56 -25.44 -16.30 7.74
CA VAL A 56 -25.50 -15.36 6.61
C VAL A 56 -24.43 -14.28 6.75
N SER A 57 -24.27 -13.71 7.94
CA SER A 57 -23.26 -12.68 8.21
C SER A 57 -21.83 -13.21 8.01
N LEU A 58 -21.55 -14.42 8.51
CA LEU A 58 -20.25 -15.07 8.31
C LEU A 58 -20.01 -15.43 6.84
N GLY A 59 -21.02 -15.91 6.12
CA GLY A 59 -20.93 -16.23 4.69
C GLY A 59 -20.66 -14.99 3.83
N LEU A 60 -21.42 -13.91 4.05
CA LEU A 60 -21.21 -12.63 3.37
C LEU A 60 -19.86 -12.01 3.76
N GLY A 61 -19.48 -12.07 5.04
CA GLY A 61 -18.18 -11.60 5.51
C GLY A 61 -17.01 -12.40 4.90
N TYR A 62 -17.10 -13.72 4.85
CA TYR A 62 -16.09 -14.58 4.24
C TYR A 62 -15.98 -14.34 2.73
N SER A 63 -17.12 -14.18 2.05
CA SER A 63 -17.17 -13.85 0.62
C SER A 63 -16.56 -12.47 0.33
N TYR A 64 -16.88 -11.46 1.15
CA TYR A 64 -16.30 -10.12 1.06
C TYR A 64 -14.78 -10.14 1.28
N ILE A 65 -14.30 -10.82 2.34
CA ILE A 65 -12.87 -10.98 2.61
C ILE A 65 -12.17 -11.70 1.45
N SER A 66 -12.76 -12.79 0.95
CA SER A 66 -12.20 -13.54 -0.17
C SER A 66 -12.14 -12.72 -1.46
N TYR A 67 -13.19 -11.92 -1.73
CA TYR A 67 -13.22 -10.98 -2.85
C TYR A 67 -12.16 -9.89 -2.72
N THR A 68 -11.96 -9.33 -1.53
CA THR A 68 -10.89 -8.34 -1.28
C THR A 68 -9.49 -8.94 -1.46
N ASN A 69 -9.23 -10.16 -0.98
CA ASN A 69 -7.94 -10.83 -1.18
C ASN A 69 -7.64 -11.10 -2.66
N GLN A 70 -8.65 -11.50 -3.43
CA GLN A 70 -8.50 -11.74 -4.87
C GLN A 70 -8.35 -10.45 -5.69
N THR A 71 -8.96 -9.35 -5.25
CA THR A 71 -8.76 -8.04 -5.88
C THR A 71 -7.39 -7.44 -5.52
N HIS A 72 -6.93 -7.57 -4.27
CA HIS A 72 -5.62 -7.09 -3.83
C HIS A 72 -4.47 -7.73 -4.63
N SER A 73 -4.54 -9.05 -4.86
CA SER A 73 -3.56 -9.78 -5.68
C SER A 73 -3.59 -9.41 -7.17
N ARG A 74 -4.75 -9.00 -7.69
CA ARG A 74 -4.85 -8.46 -9.06
C ARG A 74 -4.35 -7.03 -9.18
N LEU A 75 -4.52 -6.22 -8.13
CA LEU A 75 -4.08 -4.82 -8.07
C LEU A 75 -2.56 -4.68 -7.94
N PHE A 76 -1.90 -5.58 -7.19
CA PHE A 76 -0.46 -5.49 -6.89
C PHE A 76 0.42 -6.53 -7.60
N GLY A 77 -0.14 -7.31 -8.53
CA GLY A 77 0.58 -8.36 -9.24
C GLY A 77 1.01 -9.53 -8.35
N THR A 78 1.60 -10.57 -8.96
CA THR A 78 2.26 -11.63 -8.20
C THR A 78 3.54 -11.10 -7.55
N PRO A 79 3.85 -11.46 -6.30
CA PRO A 79 5.07 -11.01 -5.64
C PRO A 79 6.28 -11.47 -6.46
N ILE A 80 7.19 -10.54 -6.77
CA ILE A 80 8.42 -10.84 -7.51
C ILE A 80 9.27 -11.79 -6.66
N LYS A 81 9.47 -13.01 -7.17
CA LYS A 81 10.40 -13.98 -6.58
C LYS A 81 11.77 -13.82 -7.20
N TYR A 82 12.72 -13.32 -6.40
CA TYR A 82 14.13 -13.23 -6.78
C TYR A 82 14.82 -14.60 -6.72
N ALA A 83 15.98 -14.70 -7.36
CA ALA A 83 16.80 -15.90 -7.37
C ALA A 83 17.28 -16.32 -5.97
N GLU A 84 17.60 -17.61 -5.81
CA GLU A 84 18.33 -18.10 -4.65
C GLU A 84 19.78 -17.58 -4.66
N PRO A 85 20.47 -17.46 -3.50
CA PRO A 85 21.82 -16.90 -3.43
C PRO A 85 22.85 -17.58 -4.34
N THR A 86 22.74 -18.89 -4.54
CA THR A 86 23.62 -19.66 -5.45
C THR A 86 23.47 -19.22 -6.90
N VAL A 87 22.24 -18.90 -7.32
CA VAL A 87 21.91 -18.41 -8.67
C VAL A 87 22.35 -16.94 -8.82
N MET A 88 22.22 -16.14 -7.76
CA MET A 88 22.76 -14.77 -7.76
C MET A 88 24.28 -14.76 -7.96
N LEU A 89 25.02 -15.65 -7.28
CA LEU A 89 26.45 -15.80 -7.47
C LEU A 89 26.83 -16.24 -8.90
N GLN A 90 26.01 -17.05 -9.55
CA GLN A 90 26.22 -17.40 -10.96
C GLN A 90 26.08 -16.18 -11.88
N ALA A 91 25.06 -15.34 -11.63
CA ALA A 91 24.87 -14.11 -12.38
C ALA A 91 26.06 -13.15 -12.21
N ILE A 92 26.56 -13.01 -10.98
CA ILE A 92 27.72 -12.15 -10.68
C ILE A 92 28.98 -12.63 -11.39
N LYS A 93 29.20 -13.96 -11.46
CA LYS A 93 30.29 -14.54 -12.25
C LYS A 93 30.15 -14.27 -13.74
N GLU A 94 28.92 -14.28 -14.28
CA GLU A 94 28.66 -13.90 -15.67
C GLU A 94 28.97 -12.41 -15.90
N ILE A 95 28.60 -11.54 -14.95
CA ILE A 95 28.96 -10.10 -15.01
C ILE A 95 30.48 -9.92 -15.01
N ALA A 96 31.20 -10.57 -14.09
CA ALA A 96 32.66 -10.50 -14.01
C ALA A 96 33.33 -10.97 -15.32
N LYS A 97 32.78 -12.02 -15.96
CA LYS A 97 33.27 -12.50 -17.25
C LYS A 97 33.07 -11.48 -18.38
N GLU A 98 31.95 -10.77 -18.40
CA GLU A 98 31.60 -9.82 -19.48
C GLU A 98 32.27 -8.45 -19.33
N LEU A 99 32.49 -7.98 -18.09
CA LEU A 99 33.06 -6.67 -17.80
C LEU A 99 34.54 -6.72 -17.38
N GLY A 100 35.04 -7.90 -16.99
CA GLY A 100 36.35 -8.11 -16.40
C GLY A 100 36.30 -8.20 -14.87
N ASP A 101 37.23 -8.98 -14.29
CA ASP A 101 37.26 -9.24 -12.85
C ASP A 101 37.45 -7.96 -12.02
N GLU A 102 38.19 -6.98 -12.55
CA GLU A 102 38.43 -5.66 -11.91
C GLU A 102 37.18 -4.78 -11.81
N ALA A 103 36.11 -5.13 -12.55
CA ALA A 103 34.84 -4.43 -12.47
C ALA A 103 33.96 -4.89 -11.31
N VAL A 104 34.30 -6.01 -10.66
CA VAL A 104 33.48 -6.65 -9.63
C VAL A 104 34.28 -6.84 -8.34
N SER A 105 33.77 -6.29 -7.25
CA SER A 105 34.34 -6.42 -5.93
C SER A 105 33.50 -7.31 -5.02
N TYR A 106 34.20 -8.15 -4.27
CA TYR A 106 33.65 -9.05 -3.25
C TYR A 106 34.17 -8.70 -1.85
N ASP A 107 34.89 -7.59 -1.71
CA ASP A 107 35.51 -7.17 -0.46
C ASP A 107 34.44 -6.86 0.61
N SER A 108 34.62 -7.40 1.82
CA SER A 108 33.59 -7.32 2.85
C SER A 108 33.30 -5.89 3.31
N ASP A 109 34.30 -5.01 3.27
CA ASP A 109 34.18 -3.62 3.69
C ASP A 109 33.52 -2.79 2.59
N GLU A 110 33.83 -3.06 1.31
CA GLU A 110 33.09 -2.49 0.19
C GLU A 110 31.61 -2.90 0.21
N LEU A 111 31.30 -4.19 0.40
CA LEU A 111 29.92 -4.65 0.50
C LEU A 111 29.16 -3.97 1.64
N LEU A 112 29.82 -3.70 2.77
CA LEU A 112 29.21 -2.98 3.88
C LEU A 112 28.95 -1.51 3.55
N ARG A 113 29.95 -0.80 3.00
CA ARG A 113 29.81 0.61 2.61
C ARG A 113 28.69 0.83 1.59
N HIS A 114 28.46 -0.16 0.73
CA HIS A 114 27.44 -0.10 -0.33
C HIS A 114 26.03 -0.52 0.11
N SER A 115 25.85 -0.91 1.38
CA SER A 115 24.53 -1.29 1.92
C SER A 115 24.14 -0.53 3.19
N TYR A 116 25.02 0.33 3.69
CA TYR A 116 24.90 0.96 4.99
C TYR A 116 25.25 2.45 4.93
N SER A 117 24.42 3.28 5.55
CA SER A 117 24.65 4.70 5.75
C SER A 117 24.52 5.03 7.24
N GLU A 118 25.52 5.67 7.82
CA GLU A 118 25.48 6.11 9.24
C GLU A 118 24.34 7.10 9.51
N TRP A 119 23.89 7.81 8.47
CA TRP A 119 22.83 8.82 8.52
C TRP A 119 21.42 8.23 8.37
N SER A 120 21.32 6.92 8.12
CA SER A 120 20.05 6.23 7.88
C SER A 120 19.59 5.44 9.11
N THR A 121 18.34 5.62 9.50
CA THR A 121 17.68 4.76 10.51
C THR A 121 17.12 3.47 9.90
N SER A 122 17.16 3.33 8.57
CA SER A 122 16.48 2.29 7.79
C SER A 122 17.46 1.31 7.12
N ASN A 123 18.64 1.13 7.71
CA ASN A 123 19.65 0.21 7.18
C ASN A 123 19.23 -1.26 7.31
N SER A 124 19.48 -2.06 6.28
CA SER A 124 19.34 -3.52 6.37
C SER A 124 20.58 -4.16 7.01
N LYS A 125 20.38 -5.31 7.68
CA LYS A 125 21.50 -6.12 8.19
C LYS A 125 22.20 -6.94 7.11
N THR A 126 21.49 -7.19 6.01
CA THR A 126 21.96 -7.92 4.84
C THR A 126 22.80 -7.00 3.95
N ARG A 127 23.75 -7.61 3.25
CA ARG A 127 24.69 -6.94 2.34
C ARG A 127 24.45 -7.43 0.90
N PRO A 128 24.86 -6.68 -0.13
CA PRO A 128 24.95 -7.19 -1.48
C PRO A 128 25.95 -8.35 -1.54
N MET A 129 25.85 -9.17 -2.59
CA MET A 129 26.79 -10.26 -2.84
C MET A 129 28.03 -9.79 -3.60
N ALA A 130 27.93 -8.68 -4.34
CA ALA A 130 29.03 -8.02 -5.02
C ALA A 130 28.71 -6.53 -5.24
N VAL A 131 29.76 -5.72 -5.36
CA VAL A 131 29.70 -4.37 -5.92
C VAL A 131 30.23 -4.41 -7.35
N VAL A 132 29.51 -3.81 -8.29
CA VAL A 132 29.91 -3.74 -9.70
C VAL A 132 30.09 -2.30 -10.11
N TYR A 133 31.20 -2.00 -10.77
CA TYR A 133 31.59 -0.66 -11.18
C TYR A 133 31.57 -0.53 -12.73
N PRO A 134 30.41 -0.24 -13.35
CA PRO A 134 30.34 0.03 -14.78
C PRO A 134 31.17 1.26 -15.17
N ALA A 135 31.81 1.23 -16.34
CA ALA A 135 32.59 2.37 -16.84
C ALA A 135 31.80 3.22 -17.87
N ASN A 136 30.75 2.66 -18.44
CA ASN A 136 29.94 3.26 -19.50
C ASN A 136 28.51 2.70 -19.48
N THR A 137 27.64 3.27 -20.32
CA THR A 137 26.22 2.86 -20.41
C THR A 137 26.08 1.45 -20.96
N GLU A 138 26.97 1.00 -21.86
CA GLU A 138 26.95 -0.34 -22.43
C GLU A 138 27.16 -1.42 -21.36
N ASP A 139 28.05 -1.16 -20.39
CA ASP A 139 28.27 -2.04 -19.24
C ASP A 139 27.01 -2.14 -18.37
N VAL A 140 26.33 -1.02 -18.11
CA VAL A 140 25.07 -0.98 -17.36
C VAL A 140 24.00 -1.81 -18.05
N VAL A 141 23.89 -1.71 -19.38
CA VAL A 141 22.95 -2.50 -20.18
C VAL A 141 23.24 -4.00 -20.06
N LYS A 142 24.51 -4.42 -20.15
CA LYS A 142 24.90 -5.82 -19.95
C LYS A 142 24.53 -6.32 -18.55
N ILE A 143 24.87 -5.54 -17.50
CA ILE A 143 24.52 -5.87 -16.11
C ILE A 143 23.00 -6.04 -15.98
N ALA A 144 22.22 -5.09 -16.51
CA ALA A 144 20.77 -5.13 -16.45
C ALA A 144 20.19 -6.38 -17.12
N HIS A 145 20.69 -6.75 -18.30
CA HIS A 145 20.26 -7.96 -19.00
C HIS A 145 20.57 -9.23 -18.20
N ILE A 146 21.76 -9.34 -17.61
CA ILE A 146 22.15 -10.49 -16.80
C ILE A 146 21.29 -10.56 -15.53
N CYS A 147 21.15 -9.45 -14.80
CA CYS A 147 20.31 -9.40 -13.60
C CYS A 147 18.85 -9.73 -13.90
N PHE A 148 18.31 -9.27 -15.03
CA PHE A 148 16.97 -9.62 -15.48
C PHE A 148 16.82 -11.13 -15.77
N LYS A 149 17.77 -11.70 -16.53
CA LYS A 149 17.81 -13.14 -16.87
C LYS A 149 17.80 -14.01 -15.62
N TYR A 150 18.59 -13.65 -14.61
CA TYR A 150 18.75 -14.41 -13.38
C TYR A 150 17.79 -13.99 -12.26
N LYS A 151 16.97 -12.94 -12.45
CA LYS A 151 16.12 -12.36 -11.41
C LYS A 151 16.92 -11.95 -10.16
N VAL A 152 18.01 -11.22 -10.37
CA VAL A 152 18.85 -10.68 -9.31
C VAL A 152 18.45 -9.23 -9.02
N PRO A 153 18.24 -8.83 -7.75
CA PRO A 153 18.01 -7.45 -7.40
C PRO A 153 19.20 -6.57 -7.80
N MET A 154 18.91 -5.44 -8.45
CA MET A 154 19.88 -4.39 -8.77
C MET A 154 19.69 -3.22 -7.81
N ILE A 155 20.74 -2.83 -7.11
CA ILE A 155 20.71 -1.72 -6.15
C ILE A 155 21.64 -0.64 -6.67
N PRO A 156 21.11 0.48 -7.19
CA PRO A 156 21.94 1.58 -7.66
C PRO A 156 22.62 2.27 -6.47
N PHE A 157 23.90 2.58 -6.62
CA PHE A 157 24.70 3.28 -5.64
C PHE A 157 25.39 4.49 -6.28
N GLY A 158 25.33 5.63 -5.57
CA GLY A 158 25.98 6.87 -5.94
C GLY A 158 26.98 7.29 -4.86
N ALA A 159 26.74 8.41 -4.18
CA ALA A 159 27.62 8.86 -3.09
C ALA A 159 27.39 8.16 -1.74
N GLY A 160 26.34 7.32 -1.61
CA GLY A 160 25.99 6.65 -0.36
C GLY A 160 25.38 7.53 0.74
N SER A 161 25.14 8.83 0.48
CA SER A 161 24.63 9.81 1.46
C SER A 161 23.13 9.71 1.76
N SER A 162 22.49 8.58 1.45
CA SER A 162 21.04 8.40 1.64
C SER A 162 20.68 8.25 3.12
N VAL A 163 19.58 8.86 3.55
CA VAL A 163 19.06 8.79 4.94
C VAL A 163 17.82 7.89 5.07
N GLU A 164 17.23 7.50 3.95
CA GLU A 164 15.96 6.74 3.92
C GLU A 164 16.16 5.27 3.53
N GLY A 165 17.42 4.81 3.46
CA GLY A 165 17.74 3.41 3.15
C GLY A 165 17.62 3.04 1.66
N HIS A 166 17.77 4.01 0.74
CA HIS A 166 17.73 3.74 -0.71
C HIS A 166 18.81 2.74 -1.17
N ILE A 167 19.94 2.70 -0.46
CA ILE A 167 21.05 1.78 -0.73
C ILE A 167 20.96 0.48 0.07
N SER A 168 19.94 0.32 0.94
CA SER A 168 19.78 -0.88 1.75
C SER A 168 19.48 -2.09 0.85
N THR A 169 20.04 -3.25 1.21
CA THR A 169 19.94 -4.48 0.42
C THR A 169 19.20 -5.59 1.19
N PRO A 170 17.90 -5.45 1.53
CA PRO A 170 17.17 -6.43 2.34
C PRO A 170 17.09 -7.82 1.71
N LEU A 171 17.19 -7.89 0.38
CA LEU A 171 17.10 -9.12 -0.41
C LEU A 171 18.46 -9.56 -0.99
N SER A 172 19.56 -9.01 -0.49
CA SER A 172 20.88 -9.11 -1.13
C SER A 172 20.81 -8.63 -2.59
N GLY A 173 21.67 -9.17 -3.47
CA GLY A 173 21.71 -8.81 -4.89
C GLY A 173 23.03 -8.17 -5.27
N VAL A 174 23.01 -7.28 -6.26
CA VAL A 174 24.18 -6.59 -6.78
C VAL A 174 24.05 -5.10 -6.55
N SER A 175 25.04 -4.52 -5.86
CA SER A 175 25.17 -3.07 -5.79
C SER A 175 25.90 -2.57 -7.04
N ILE A 176 25.36 -1.57 -7.71
CA ILE A 176 25.92 -1.01 -8.95
C ILE A 176 26.40 0.39 -8.62
N ASP A 177 27.71 0.55 -8.48
CA ASP A 177 28.33 1.82 -8.16
C ASP A 177 28.73 2.58 -9.43
N PHE A 178 28.08 3.72 -9.64
CA PHE A 178 28.33 4.59 -10.78
C PHE A 178 29.55 5.51 -10.61
N ALA A 179 30.37 5.34 -9.56
CA ALA A 179 31.56 6.15 -9.29
C ALA A 179 32.55 6.24 -10.48
N LYS A 180 32.62 5.22 -11.35
CA LYS A 180 33.48 5.24 -12.56
C LYS A 180 32.84 5.93 -13.77
N MET A 181 31.59 6.39 -13.67
CA MET A 181 30.85 7.11 -14.73
C MET A 181 30.78 8.62 -14.43
N ASP A 182 31.93 9.25 -14.19
CA ASP A 182 32.08 10.62 -13.64
C ASP A 182 32.38 11.71 -14.70
N ARG A 183 32.32 11.36 -15.98
CA ARG A 183 32.67 12.30 -17.07
C ARG A 183 31.61 13.40 -17.23
N ILE A 184 32.06 14.65 -17.29
CA ILE A 184 31.23 15.80 -17.69
C ILE A 184 30.95 15.69 -19.20
N VAL A 185 29.69 15.48 -19.58
CA VAL A 185 29.29 15.30 -20.98
C VAL A 185 29.13 16.63 -21.72
N GLN A 186 28.55 17.64 -21.06
CA GLN A 186 28.27 18.94 -21.62
C GLN A 186 28.25 20.01 -20.52
N PHE A 187 28.74 21.20 -20.82
CA PHE A 187 28.68 22.37 -19.95
C PHE A 187 28.00 23.52 -20.70
N ASN A 188 26.84 23.97 -20.21
CA ASN A 188 26.05 25.05 -20.80
C ASN A 188 26.04 26.25 -19.85
N PRO A 189 26.97 27.21 -19.98
CA PRO A 189 27.02 28.39 -19.09
C PRO A 189 25.97 29.46 -19.39
N ASP A 190 25.39 29.44 -20.59
CA ASP A 190 24.52 30.51 -21.12
C ASP A 190 23.03 30.08 -21.27
N GLU A 191 22.66 28.90 -20.75
CA GLU A 191 21.26 28.46 -20.52
C GLU A 191 20.85 28.72 -19.06
#